data_AF-A0A5B7ZLD9-F1
#
_entry.id   AF-A0A5B7ZLD9-F1
#
_cell.length_a   1.000
_cell.length_b   1.000
_cell.length_c   1.000
_cell.angle_alpha   90.00
_cell.angle_beta   90.00
_cell.angle_gamma   90.00
#
_symmetry.space_group_name_H-M   'P 1'
#
loop_
_entity.id
_entity.type
_entity.pdbx_description
1 polymer ?
#
loop_
_entity_poly.entity_id
_entity_poly.type
_entity_poly.pdbx_seq_one_letter_code
_entity_poly.pdbx_strand_id
1 'polypeptide(L)'
;MCYSAECWSLYDGYVREFGADIDIKAFWELYLGRDEKYRIRKKLSDGTKIPKGMDLNFLRPKTELERKIQDLIGEWNGRKLAESEEGLAKQEARLAAAEAKLAVKETKTALNEQRIAGNKIKQMQRWIEDAKRTRHEPARDDCIFPDWYAPVLILEDGRKVIRPMRYHCRLAGLPAPSDYVKDGSISGTYNARRDNLTRWWRNQFGHTHALMLAESFYENVDDGRGGSKKIQFRPRTGETMYIACLYSHWVDPKGQEPDLWSFAAITDEPEPEVAAAGHDRTIINIKPEHVDAWLTPKGRSDEELFAIFDDRRHPFYELVKEAA
;
A
#
# COMPACT_ATOMS: atom_id res chain seq x y z
N MET A 1 -1.94 -15.04 -2.25
CA MET A 1 -1.19 -14.00 -1.50
C MET A 1 -1.86 -12.63 -1.65
N CYS A 2 -2.12 -11.86 -0.58
CA CYS A 2 -2.77 -10.53 -0.63
C CYS A 2 -1.91 -9.45 -1.30
N TYR A 3 -2.21 -9.16 -2.57
CA TYR A 3 -1.45 -8.18 -3.34
C TYR A 3 -1.76 -6.73 -2.95
N SER A 4 -3.04 -6.36 -2.80
CA SER A 4 -3.42 -4.98 -2.42
C SER A 4 -4.65 -4.96 -1.53
N ALA A 5 -4.84 -3.89 -0.76
CA ALA A 5 -5.97 -3.74 0.15
C ALA A 5 -6.47 -2.29 0.18
N GLU A 6 -7.78 -2.10 0.33
CA GLU A 6 -8.39 -0.83 0.74
C GLU A 6 -8.31 -0.76 2.27
N CYS A 7 -7.22 -0.19 2.79
CA CYS A 7 -6.95 -0.15 4.22
C CYS A 7 -7.50 1.11 4.87
N TRP A 8 -7.64 1.15 6.19
CA TRP A 8 -7.89 2.42 6.88
C TRP A 8 -6.68 3.35 6.75
N SER A 9 -6.77 4.29 5.79
CA SER A 9 -5.76 5.34 5.56
C SER A 9 -5.94 6.54 6.50
N LEU A 10 -7.18 6.76 6.96
CA LEU A 10 -7.56 7.80 7.90
C LEU A 10 -7.35 7.30 9.34
N TYR A 11 -6.32 7.79 10.02
CA TYR A 11 -5.96 7.27 11.34
C TYR A 11 -7.01 7.58 12.42
N ASP A 12 -7.89 8.56 12.21
CA ASP A 12 -8.96 8.90 13.14
C ASP A 12 -9.92 7.71 13.36
N GLY A 13 -10.01 6.79 12.39
CA GLY A 13 -10.71 5.51 12.56
C GLY A 13 -10.09 4.69 13.69
N TYR A 14 -8.77 4.51 13.68
CA TYR A 14 -8.06 3.79 14.73
C TYR A 14 -8.13 4.49 16.09
N VAL A 15 -8.12 5.83 16.13
CA VAL A 15 -8.30 6.57 17.39
C VAL A 15 -9.66 6.26 18.01
N ARG A 16 -10.73 6.26 17.20
CA ARG A 16 -12.08 5.94 17.68
C ARG A 16 -12.23 4.49 18.11
N GLU A 17 -11.68 3.57 17.33
CA GLU A 17 -11.81 2.12 17.58
C GLU A 17 -10.97 1.65 18.77
N PHE A 18 -9.75 2.19 18.91
CA PHE A 18 -8.76 1.64 19.82
C PHE A 18 -8.24 2.63 20.88
N GLY A 19 -8.61 3.90 20.81
CA GLY A 19 -7.99 4.95 21.62
C GLY A 19 -6.49 5.10 21.34
N ALA A 20 -6.06 4.81 20.11
CA ALA A 20 -4.65 4.78 19.74
C ALA A 20 -4.04 6.20 19.67
N ASP A 21 -2.80 6.31 20.12
CA ASP A 21 -1.96 7.49 19.91
C ASP A 21 -1.44 7.51 18.47
N ILE A 22 -1.25 8.70 17.89
CA ILE A 22 -0.69 8.86 16.55
C ILE A 22 0.78 9.28 16.65
N ASP A 23 1.67 8.51 16.04
CA ASP A 23 3.08 8.89 15.90
C ASP A 23 3.25 9.94 14.79
N ILE A 24 2.77 11.16 15.04
CA ILE A 24 2.83 12.28 14.08
C ILE A 24 4.27 12.57 13.64
N LYS A 25 5.26 12.31 14.50
CA LYS A 25 6.68 12.46 14.15
C LYS A 25 7.09 11.48 13.05
N ALA A 26 6.72 10.21 13.14
CA ALA A 26 7.00 9.24 12.08
C ALA A 26 6.28 9.59 10.76
N PHE A 27 5.06 10.15 10.80
CA PHE A 27 4.42 10.71 9.60
C PHE A 27 5.23 11.87 9.03
N TRP A 28 5.67 12.82 9.85
CA TRP A 28 6.49 13.92 9.38
C TRP A 28 7.81 13.46 8.74
N GLU A 29 8.53 12.53 9.37
CA GLU A 29 9.76 11.95 8.82
C GLU A 29 9.53 11.25 7.47
N LEU A 30 8.40 10.55 7.32
CA LEU A 30 8.00 9.94 6.06
C LEU A 30 7.81 10.97 4.93
N TYR A 31 7.05 12.04 5.19
CA TYR A 31 6.78 13.08 4.20
C TYR A 31 8.04 13.91 3.87
N LEU A 32 8.87 14.20 4.89
CA LEU A 32 10.15 14.88 4.70
C LEU A 32 11.08 14.04 3.82
N GLY A 33 11.23 12.76 4.14
CA GLY A 33 12.07 11.84 3.36
C GLY A 33 11.57 11.67 1.91
N ARG A 34 10.25 11.74 1.67
CA ARG A 34 9.70 11.77 0.29
C ARG A 34 10.20 12.99 -0.48
N ASP A 35 10.15 14.17 0.13
CA ASP A 35 10.57 15.41 -0.50
C ASP A 35 12.09 15.45 -0.74
N GLU A 36 12.90 15.06 0.26
CA GLU A 36 14.36 15.02 0.15
C GLU A 36 14.83 14.08 -0.97
N LYS A 37 14.28 12.86 -1.03
CA LYS A 37 14.61 11.88 -2.08
C LYS A 37 14.31 12.41 -3.47
N TYR A 38 13.19 13.12 -3.62
CA TYR A 38 12.82 13.73 -4.90
C TYR A 38 13.81 14.83 -5.32
N ARG A 39 14.20 15.71 -4.38
CA ARG A 39 15.16 16.79 -4.64
C ARG A 39 16.52 16.26 -5.09
N ILE A 40 16.99 15.15 -4.50
CA ILE A 40 18.28 14.52 -4.83
C ILE A 40 18.23 13.81 -6.20
N ARG A 41 17.25 12.95 -6.44
CA ARG A 41 17.27 12.04 -7.61
C ARG A 41 16.68 12.65 -8.89
N LYS A 42 15.98 13.79 -8.80
CA LYS A 42 15.39 14.64 -9.87
C LYS A 42 14.65 13.98 -11.06
N LYS A 43 14.53 12.65 -11.16
CA LYS A 43 13.75 11.93 -12.18
C LYS A 43 13.71 10.43 -11.86
N LEU A 44 12.51 9.85 -11.87
CA LEU A 44 12.20 8.44 -12.19
C LEU A 44 12.25 7.32 -11.13
N SER A 45 12.52 7.55 -9.83
CA SER A 45 11.97 6.59 -8.86
C SER A 45 10.57 7.07 -8.47
N ASP A 46 9.58 6.18 -8.44
CA ASP A 46 8.16 6.49 -8.19
C ASP A 46 7.85 7.06 -6.78
N GLY A 47 8.84 7.70 -6.16
CA GLY A 47 8.78 8.32 -4.84
C GLY A 47 8.59 7.31 -3.72
N THR A 48 8.62 7.83 -2.50
CA THR A 48 7.91 7.20 -1.38
C THR A 48 6.42 7.16 -1.75
N LYS A 49 5.85 5.96 -1.91
CA LYS A 49 4.47 5.77 -2.33
C LYS A 49 3.54 5.91 -1.12
N ILE A 50 2.81 7.01 -1.06
CA ILE A 50 1.88 7.32 0.03
C ILE A 50 0.48 7.44 -0.59
N PRO A 51 -0.51 6.67 -0.11
CA PRO A 51 -1.87 6.76 -0.61
C PRO A 51 -2.48 8.13 -0.28
N LYS A 52 -3.28 8.67 -1.20
CA LYS A 52 -3.90 9.99 -1.02
C LYS A 52 -4.77 10.06 0.24
N GLY A 53 -5.38 8.96 0.67
CA GLY A 53 -6.12 8.86 1.91
C GLY A 53 -5.29 9.20 3.14
N MET A 54 -4.00 8.87 3.16
CA MET A 54 -3.10 9.27 4.24
C MET A 54 -2.84 10.78 4.26
N ASP A 55 -2.74 11.42 3.08
CA ASP A 55 -2.59 12.88 2.97
C ASP A 55 -3.80 13.60 3.61
N LEU A 56 -4.99 13.01 3.51
CA LEU A 56 -6.24 13.62 3.99
C LEU A 56 -6.29 13.85 5.50
N ASN A 57 -5.52 13.09 6.28
CA ASN A 57 -5.40 13.31 7.73
C ASN A 57 -4.87 14.72 8.08
N PHE A 58 -4.12 15.33 7.16
CA PHE A 58 -3.44 16.61 7.36
C PHE A 58 -4.11 17.78 6.63
N LEU A 59 -5.36 17.61 6.15
CA LEU A 59 -6.14 18.71 5.55
C LEU A 59 -6.43 19.84 6.55
N ARG A 60 -6.54 19.50 7.84
CA ARG A 60 -6.84 20.44 8.92
C ARG A 60 -5.85 20.23 10.06
N PRO A 61 -4.60 20.69 9.91
CA PRO A 61 -3.55 20.41 10.89
C PRO A 61 -3.88 21.06 12.24
N LYS A 62 -3.73 20.29 13.31
CA LYS A 62 -3.99 20.69 14.70
C LYS A 62 -2.72 21.14 15.42
N THR A 63 -1.55 20.73 14.91
CA THR A 63 -0.23 21.02 15.50
C THR A 63 0.70 21.67 14.48
N GLU A 64 1.81 22.26 14.96
CA GLU A 64 2.85 22.80 14.08
C GLU A 64 3.47 21.69 13.20
N LEU A 65 3.65 20.50 13.76
CA LEU A 65 4.23 19.37 13.03
C LEU A 65 3.29 18.86 11.93
N GLU A 66 1.98 18.78 12.21
CA GLU A 66 0.97 18.49 11.19
C GLU A 66 0.92 19.57 10.10
N ARG A 67 1.15 20.85 10.46
CA ARG A 67 1.24 21.92 9.46
C ARG A 67 2.44 21.74 8.53
N LYS A 68 3.60 21.35 9.07
CA LYS A 68 4.78 21.01 8.24
C LYS A 68 4.49 19.84 7.29
N ILE A 69 3.73 18.84 7.76
CA ILE A 69 3.28 17.74 6.90
C ILE A 69 2.36 18.25 5.78
N GLN A 70 1.37 19.09 6.12
CA GLN A 70 0.47 19.71 5.15
C GLN A 70 1.24 20.48 4.07
N ASP A 71 2.25 21.26 4.46
CA ASP A 71 3.08 22.02 3.53
C ASP A 71 3.86 21.08 2.57
N LEU A 72 4.47 20.02 3.09
CA LEU A 72 5.17 19.00 2.28
C LEU A 72 4.25 18.27 1.29
N ILE A 73 3.01 17.98 1.71
CA ILE A 73 1.97 17.42 0.83
C ILE A 73 1.62 18.43 -0.27
N GLY A 74 1.40 19.70 0.08
CA GLY A 74 1.11 20.77 -0.86
C GLY A 74 2.21 20.97 -1.90
N GLU A 75 3.47 21.02 -1.48
CA GLU A 75 4.64 21.13 -2.37
C GLU A 75 4.76 19.93 -3.32
N TRP A 76 4.55 18.71 -2.81
CA TRP A 76 4.56 17.50 -3.63
C TRP A 76 3.44 17.53 -4.68
N ASN A 77 2.20 17.78 -4.26
CA ASN A 77 1.04 17.80 -5.13
C ASN A 77 1.13 18.91 -6.18
N GLY A 78 1.58 20.10 -5.80
CA GLY A 78 1.82 21.21 -6.71
C GLY A 78 2.87 20.87 -7.79
N ARG A 79 3.98 20.24 -7.40
CA ARG A 79 5.00 19.77 -8.37
C ARG A 79 4.43 18.72 -9.31
N LYS A 80 3.73 17.71 -8.80
CA LYS A 80 3.15 16.63 -9.63
C LYS A 80 2.08 17.13 -10.58
N LEU A 81 1.29 18.12 -10.16
CA LEU A 81 0.34 18.78 -11.03
C LEU A 81 1.06 19.52 -12.16
N ALA A 82 2.06 20.36 -11.84
CA ALA A 82 2.83 21.10 -12.84
C ALA A 82 3.56 20.18 -13.84
N GLU A 83 4.18 19.09 -13.36
CA GLU A 83 4.81 18.07 -14.20
C GLU A 83 3.80 17.42 -15.17
N SER A 84 2.59 17.13 -14.68
CA SER A 84 1.53 16.51 -15.49
C SER A 84 0.97 17.48 -16.52
N GLU A 85 0.79 18.76 -16.17
CA GLU A 85 0.34 19.81 -17.08
C GLU A 85 1.38 20.10 -18.17
N GLU A 86 2.67 20.20 -17.82
CA GLU A 86 3.76 20.32 -18.80
C GLU A 86 3.84 19.07 -19.70
N GLY A 87 3.69 17.89 -19.10
CA GLY A 87 3.65 16.61 -19.81
C GLY A 87 2.49 16.51 -20.80
N LEU A 88 1.31 16.98 -20.41
CA LEU A 88 0.12 17.04 -21.26
C LEU A 88 0.36 17.91 -22.48
N ALA A 89 0.82 19.16 -22.29
CA ALA A 89 1.10 20.09 -23.39
C ALA A 89 2.11 19.51 -24.40
N LYS A 90 3.15 18.81 -23.91
CA LYS A 90 4.12 18.11 -24.78
C LYS A 90 3.48 16.99 -25.60
N GLN A 91 2.57 16.21 -25.02
CA GLN A 91 1.90 15.13 -25.75
C GLN A 91 0.86 15.67 -26.74
N GLU A 92 0.17 16.76 -26.42
CA GLU A 92 -0.75 17.45 -27.35
C GLU A 92 0.00 17.97 -28.59
N ALA A 93 1.15 18.62 -28.39
CA ALA A 93 2.02 19.03 -29.50
C ALA A 93 2.51 17.84 -30.33
N ARG A 94 2.84 16.72 -29.68
CA ARG A 94 3.25 15.48 -30.36
C ARG A 94 2.11 14.88 -31.18
N LEU A 95 0.88 14.90 -30.64
CA LEU A 95 -0.30 14.40 -31.33
C LEU A 95 -0.58 15.23 -32.58
N ALA A 96 -0.62 16.55 -32.46
CA ALA A 96 -0.83 17.46 -33.59
C ALA A 96 0.24 17.27 -34.69
N ALA A 97 1.52 17.11 -34.30
CA ALA A 97 2.60 16.84 -35.25
C ALA A 97 2.44 15.49 -35.97
N ALA A 98 1.97 14.46 -35.27
CA ALA A 98 1.68 13.16 -35.87
C ALA A 98 0.51 13.25 -36.86
N GLU A 99 -0.56 13.96 -36.50
CA GLU A 99 -1.74 14.18 -37.35
C GLU A 99 -1.40 14.98 -38.61
N ALA A 100 -0.56 16.02 -38.49
CA ALA A 100 -0.07 16.77 -39.64
C ALA A 100 0.72 15.88 -40.62
N LYS A 101 1.57 14.96 -40.11
CA LYS A 101 2.27 13.99 -40.97
C LYS A 101 1.29 13.06 -41.68
N LEU A 102 0.29 12.55 -40.95
CA LEU A 102 -0.72 11.64 -41.51
C LEU A 102 -1.56 12.30 -42.61
N ALA A 103 -1.88 13.59 -42.45
CA ALA A 103 -2.62 14.36 -43.46
C ALA A 103 -1.83 14.53 -44.78
N VAL A 104 -0.49 14.59 -44.71
CA VAL A 104 0.36 14.62 -45.91
C VAL A 104 0.51 13.22 -46.51
N LYS A 105 0.82 12.22 -45.67
CA LYS A 105 0.96 10.83 -46.07
C LYS A 105 0.83 9.90 -44.87
N GLU A 106 -0.03 8.90 -45.01
CA GLU A 106 -0.14 7.87 -43.99
C GLU A 106 1.17 7.07 -43.85
N THR A 107 1.67 6.95 -42.62
CA THR A 107 2.83 6.13 -42.29
C THR A 107 2.61 5.38 -40.98
N LYS A 108 3.12 4.15 -40.88
CA LYS A 108 3.06 3.35 -39.65
C LYS A 108 3.67 4.06 -38.44
N THR A 109 4.73 4.83 -38.66
CA THR A 109 5.37 5.63 -37.61
C THR A 109 4.41 6.69 -37.07
N ALA A 110 3.83 7.52 -37.94
CA ALA A 110 2.93 8.58 -37.49
C ALA A 110 1.65 8.04 -36.83
N LEU A 111 1.10 6.91 -37.32
CA LEU A 111 -0.02 6.21 -36.68
C LEU A 111 0.34 5.75 -35.25
N ASN A 112 1.53 5.17 -35.06
CA ASN A 112 2.00 4.76 -33.74
C ASN A 112 2.23 5.96 -32.81
N GLU A 113 2.79 7.06 -33.32
CA GLU A 113 2.97 8.29 -32.54
C GLU A 113 1.64 8.88 -32.10
N GLN A 114 0.65 8.95 -33.00
CA GLN A 114 -0.71 9.41 -32.70
C GLN A 114 -1.33 8.57 -31.58
N ARG A 115 -1.27 7.23 -31.70
CA ARG A 115 -1.80 6.30 -30.70
C ARG A 115 -1.12 6.47 -29.33
N ILE A 116 0.21 6.55 -29.31
CA ILE A 116 0.98 6.69 -28.06
C ILE A 116 0.69 8.04 -27.40
N ALA A 117 0.72 9.13 -28.17
CA ALA A 117 0.43 10.47 -27.66
C ALA A 117 -0.99 10.56 -27.12
N GLY A 118 -1.99 10.05 -27.87
CA GLY A 118 -3.39 10.02 -27.43
C GLY A 118 -3.59 9.24 -26.13
N ASN A 119 -2.93 8.09 -25.97
CA ASN A 119 -2.98 7.32 -24.72
C ASN A 119 -2.34 8.07 -23.54
N LYS A 120 -1.21 8.74 -23.78
CA LYS A 120 -0.53 9.54 -22.75
C LYS A 120 -1.31 10.80 -22.37
N ILE A 121 -1.99 11.45 -23.32
CA ILE A 121 -2.89 12.58 -23.05
C ILE A 121 -3.99 12.15 -22.08
N LYS A 122 -4.70 11.05 -22.37
CA LYS A 122 -5.73 10.49 -21.48
C LYS A 122 -5.18 10.16 -20.09
N GLN A 123 -3.96 9.63 -20.02
CA GLN A 123 -3.29 9.36 -18.75
C GLN A 123 -3.01 10.64 -17.96
N MET A 124 -2.41 11.65 -18.58
CA MET A 124 -2.08 12.94 -17.93
C MET A 124 -3.35 13.67 -17.48
N GLN A 125 -4.40 13.68 -18.30
CA GLN A 125 -5.70 14.25 -17.92
C GLN A 125 -6.26 13.60 -16.64
N ARG A 126 -6.24 12.27 -16.55
CA ARG A 126 -6.66 11.56 -15.33
C ARG A 126 -5.79 11.92 -14.13
N TRP A 127 -4.48 12.05 -14.29
CA TRP A 127 -3.59 12.46 -13.19
C TRP A 127 -3.85 13.90 -12.74
N ILE A 128 -4.12 14.82 -13.67
CA ILE A 128 -4.46 16.21 -13.36
C ILE A 128 -5.80 16.30 -12.64
N GLU A 129 -6.82 15.59 -13.14
CA GLU A 129 -8.13 15.49 -12.48
C GLU A 129 -8.00 14.92 -11.07
N ASP A 130 -7.22 13.84 -10.92
CA ASP A 130 -6.99 13.22 -9.62
C ASP A 130 -6.22 14.14 -8.65
N ALA A 131 -5.21 14.85 -9.13
CA ALA A 131 -4.47 15.84 -8.32
C ALA A 131 -5.37 16.99 -7.85
N LYS A 132 -6.31 17.45 -8.70
CA LYS A 132 -7.26 18.53 -8.38
C LYS A 132 -8.46 18.06 -7.54
N ARG A 133 -8.73 16.74 -7.50
CA ARG A 133 -9.87 16.18 -6.77
C ARG A 133 -9.73 16.39 -5.26
N THR A 134 -10.78 16.93 -4.65
CA THR A 134 -10.86 17.16 -3.20
C THR A 134 -11.76 16.16 -2.47
N ARG A 135 -12.68 15.50 -3.19
CA ARG A 135 -13.54 14.45 -2.62
C ARG A 135 -12.74 13.18 -2.36
N HIS A 136 -12.84 12.63 -1.15
CA HIS A 136 -12.30 11.31 -0.79
C HIS A 136 -13.04 10.18 -1.53
N GLU A 137 -12.29 9.28 -2.15
CA GLU A 137 -12.78 8.09 -2.84
C GLU A 137 -12.06 6.84 -2.30
N PRO A 138 -12.57 6.18 -1.24
CA PRO A 138 -11.87 5.12 -0.51
C PRO A 138 -11.23 4.04 -1.39
N ALA A 139 -11.99 3.45 -2.31
CA ALA A 139 -11.49 2.41 -3.24
C ALA A 139 -10.30 2.84 -4.14
N ARG A 140 -9.94 4.12 -4.17
CA ARG A 140 -8.76 4.65 -4.86
C ARG A 140 -7.75 5.24 -3.88
N ASP A 141 -8.23 6.07 -2.96
CA ASP A 141 -7.41 6.86 -2.05
C ASP A 141 -6.83 6.03 -0.92
N ASP A 142 -7.48 4.93 -0.56
CA ASP A 142 -7.14 4.11 0.59
C ASP A 142 -6.54 2.76 0.16
N CYS A 143 -6.37 2.56 -1.16
CA CYS A 143 -5.80 1.35 -1.70
C CYS A 143 -4.26 1.38 -1.63
N ILE A 144 -3.68 0.38 -0.98
CA ILE A 144 -2.24 0.18 -0.90
C ILE A 144 -1.80 -1.03 -1.72
N PHE A 145 -0.57 -0.96 -2.23
CA PHE A 145 0.12 -2.03 -2.95
C PHE A 145 1.49 -2.28 -2.31
N PRO A 146 2.24 -3.33 -2.68
CA PRO A 146 3.60 -3.47 -2.17
C PRO A 146 4.44 -2.22 -2.47
N ASP A 147 5.29 -1.87 -1.52
CA ASP A 147 6.04 -0.61 -1.39
C ASP A 147 5.24 0.65 -1.03
N TRP A 148 3.93 0.56 -0.83
CA TRP A 148 3.12 1.70 -0.36
C TRP A 148 3.13 1.79 1.16
N TYR A 149 2.99 2.99 1.69
CA TYR A 149 2.83 3.21 3.12
C TYR A 149 1.36 3.10 3.54
N ALA A 150 1.13 2.63 4.75
CA ALA A 150 -0.17 2.57 5.39
C ALA A 150 -0.04 2.92 6.89
N PRO A 151 -1.10 3.46 7.52
CA PRO A 151 -1.17 3.51 8.98
C PRO A 151 -1.34 2.09 9.53
N VAL A 152 -0.45 1.69 10.44
CA VAL A 152 -0.45 0.36 11.05
C VAL A 152 -0.49 0.50 12.56
N LEU A 153 -1.36 -0.28 13.20
CA LEU A 153 -1.50 -0.33 14.64
C LEU A 153 -0.49 -1.30 15.24
N ILE A 154 0.26 -0.82 16.24
CA ILE A 154 1.17 -1.61 17.07
C ILE A 154 0.91 -1.32 18.55
N LEU A 155 1.42 -2.17 19.44
CA LEU A 155 1.57 -1.85 20.84
C LEU A 155 3.04 -1.52 21.14
N GLU A 156 3.29 -0.33 21.66
CA GLU A 156 4.62 0.16 22.04
C GLU A 156 4.51 0.77 23.45
N ASP A 157 5.37 0.33 24.37
CA ASP A 157 5.39 0.79 25.78
C ASP A 157 4.00 0.76 26.47
N GLY A 158 3.21 -0.28 26.17
CA GLY A 158 1.88 -0.49 26.73
C GLY A 158 0.79 0.42 26.12
N ARG A 159 1.11 1.19 25.08
CA ARG A 159 0.18 2.07 24.37
C ARG A 159 -0.04 1.59 22.94
N LYS A 160 -1.28 1.72 22.49
CA LYS A 160 -1.65 1.48 21.08
C LYS A 160 -1.20 2.68 20.26
N VAL A 161 -0.35 2.45 19.27
CA VAL A 161 0.26 3.51 18.45
C VAL A 161 0.00 3.24 16.98
N ILE A 162 -0.42 4.27 16.25
CA ILE A 162 -0.48 4.27 14.79
C ILE A 162 0.80 4.86 14.24
N ARG A 163 1.53 4.05 13.48
CA ARG A 163 2.77 4.43 12.80
C ARG A 163 2.64 4.17 11.30
N PRO A 164 3.13 5.07 10.43
CA PRO A 164 3.11 4.80 9.00
C PRO A 164 4.23 3.81 8.67
N MET A 165 3.88 2.71 8.02
CA MET A 165 4.83 1.65 7.67
C MET A 165 4.69 1.25 6.20
N ARG A 166 5.80 0.87 5.56
CA ARG A 166 5.80 0.37 4.19
C ARG A 166 5.25 -1.06 4.14
N TYR A 167 4.20 -1.29 3.36
CA TYR A 167 3.69 -2.63 3.04
C TYR A 167 4.67 -3.32 2.08
N HIS A 168 5.46 -4.26 2.60
CA HIS A 168 6.62 -4.95 2.00
C HIS A 168 7.75 -4.95 3.05
N CYS A 169 7.72 -5.99 3.89
CA CYS A 169 8.54 -6.09 5.08
C CYS A 169 9.99 -6.41 4.74
N ARG A 170 10.89 -5.51 5.11
CA ARG A 170 12.32 -5.80 5.13
C ARG A 170 12.68 -6.26 6.54
N LEU A 171 12.99 -7.53 6.69
CA LEU A 171 13.35 -8.10 7.99
C LEU A 171 14.68 -7.50 8.47
N ALA A 172 14.73 -7.06 9.73
CA ALA A 172 15.95 -6.60 10.39
C ALA A 172 17.10 -7.60 10.22
N GLY A 173 18.27 -7.11 9.84
CA GLY A 173 19.47 -7.92 9.57
C GLY A 173 19.62 -8.39 8.12
N LEU A 174 18.60 -8.26 7.26
CA LEU A 174 18.75 -8.50 5.82
C LEU A 174 19.31 -7.26 5.10
N PRO A 175 20.08 -7.42 4.00
CA PRO A 175 20.57 -6.28 3.24
C PRO A 175 19.44 -5.64 2.41
N ALA A 176 19.45 -4.33 2.17
CA ALA A 176 18.40 -3.64 1.42
C ALA A 176 17.98 -4.28 0.06
N PRO A 177 18.90 -4.87 -0.74
CA PRO A 177 18.55 -5.61 -1.94
C PRO A 177 17.66 -6.85 -1.73
N SER A 178 17.46 -7.32 -0.50
CA SER A 178 16.55 -8.44 -0.19
C SER A 178 15.09 -8.16 -0.55
N ASP A 179 14.74 -6.88 -0.73
CA ASP A 179 13.43 -6.45 -1.23
C ASP A 179 13.16 -6.92 -2.67
N TYR A 180 14.17 -7.43 -3.38
CA TYR A 180 14.04 -7.90 -4.76
C TYR A 180 14.56 -9.33 -4.90
N VAL A 181 13.96 -10.09 -5.80
CA VAL A 181 14.49 -11.37 -6.24
C VAL A 181 15.46 -11.19 -7.42
N LYS A 182 16.11 -12.28 -7.86
CA LYS A 182 17.22 -12.22 -8.84
C LYS A 182 16.85 -11.60 -10.18
N ASP A 183 15.60 -11.70 -10.62
CA ASP A 183 15.12 -11.14 -11.87
C ASP A 183 14.74 -9.64 -11.78
N GLY A 184 14.89 -9.04 -10.59
CA GLY A 184 14.58 -7.64 -10.33
C GLY A 184 13.13 -7.37 -9.92
N SER A 185 12.26 -8.38 -9.90
CA SER A 185 10.92 -8.24 -9.33
C SER A 185 10.97 -8.12 -7.80
N ILE A 186 9.97 -7.46 -7.21
CA ILE A 186 9.88 -7.31 -5.76
C ILE A 186 9.71 -8.68 -5.10
N SER A 187 10.30 -8.83 -3.91
CA SER A 187 10.16 -10.03 -3.11
C SER A 187 8.72 -10.18 -2.57
N GLY A 188 8.32 -11.40 -2.23
CA GLY A 188 7.02 -11.70 -1.65
C GLY A 188 6.85 -11.28 -0.17
N THR A 189 7.80 -10.55 0.42
CA THR A 189 7.80 -10.25 1.87
C THR A 189 6.78 -9.18 2.27
N TYR A 190 5.81 -8.84 1.42
CA TYR A 190 4.57 -8.18 1.83
C TYR A 190 3.54 -9.17 2.39
N ASN A 191 3.71 -10.48 2.21
CA ASN A 191 2.90 -11.51 2.88
C ASN A 191 3.74 -12.48 3.73
N ALA A 192 3.31 -12.65 4.97
CA ALA A 192 3.86 -13.64 5.89
C ALA A 192 2.98 -14.89 5.90
N ARG A 193 3.39 -15.95 5.21
CA ARG A 193 2.61 -17.19 5.17
C ARG A 193 2.60 -17.87 6.54
N ARG A 194 1.41 -18.29 7.00
CA ARG A 194 1.19 -19.00 8.27
C ARG A 194 2.15 -20.19 8.45
N ASP A 195 2.33 -20.98 7.40
CA ASP A 195 3.18 -22.17 7.36
C ASP A 195 4.70 -21.90 7.48
N ASN A 196 5.11 -20.63 7.43
CA ASN A 196 6.50 -20.21 7.49
C ASN A 196 6.78 -19.24 8.66
N LEU A 197 5.78 -19.02 9.54
CA LEU A 197 5.90 -18.10 10.68
C LEU A 197 6.98 -18.52 11.67
N THR A 198 7.05 -19.82 11.95
CA THR A 198 8.00 -20.42 12.90
C THR A 198 9.41 -20.60 12.35
N ARG A 199 9.60 -20.28 11.06
CA ARG A 199 10.86 -20.44 10.32
C ARG A 199 11.35 -19.09 9.81
N TRP A 200 11.00 -18.70 8.59
CA TRP A 200 11.50 -17.47 7.97
C TRP A 200 11.16 -16.20 8.76
N TRP A 201 9.95 -16.15 9.33
CA TRP A 201 9.47 -14.98 10.07
C TRP A 201 9.74 -15.05 11.58
N ARG A 202 10.54 -16.01 12.06
CA ARG A 202 10.70 -16.30 13.48
C ARG A 202 11.16 -15.09 14.30
N ASN A 203 11.97 -14.20 13.71
CA ASN A 203 12.44 -13.01 14.41
C ASN A 203 11.37 -11.91 14.56
N GLN A 204 10.22 -12.06 13.90
CA GLN A 204 9.07 -11.15 14.01
C GLN A 204 7.88 -11.83 14.68
N PHE A 205 7.58 -13.09 14.35
CA PHE A 205 6.51 -13.85 14.97
C PHE A 205 6.85 -14.18 16.44
N GLY A 206 5.99 -13.78 17.37
CA GLY A 206 6.26 -13.80 18.81
C GLY A 206 6.89 -12.51 19.36
N HIS A 207 7.19 -11.53 18.50
CA HIS A 207 7.99 -10.36 18.86
C HIS A 207 7.37 -9.03 18.42
N THR A 208 7.15 -8.85 17.12
CA THR A 208 6.75 -7.57 16.50
C THR A 208 5.48 -7.74 15.68
N HIS A 209 4.36 -7.79 16.40
CA HIS A 209 3.03 -7.94 15.81
C HIS A 209 2.37 -6.58 15.55
N ALA A 210 1.61 -6.52 14.48
CA ALA A 210 0.91 -5.36 14.00
C ALA A 210 -0.52 -5.73 13.58
N LEU A 211 -1.38 -4.72 13.45
CA LEU A 211 -2.73 -4.85 12.91
C LEU A 211 -2.95 -3.80 11.82
N MET A 212 -3.49 -4.25 10.69
CA MET A 212 -4.00 -3.37 9.64
C MET A 212 -5.51 -3.60 9.52
N LEU A 213 -6.29 -2.52 9.52
CA LEU A 213 -7.71 -2.57 9.20
C LEU A 213 -7.94 -2.33 7.72
N ALA A 214 -8.87 -3.09 7.12
CA ALA A 214 -9.21 -2.98 5.71
C ALA A 214 -10.67 -3.32 5.41
N GLU A 215 -11.21 -2.71 4.35
CA GLU A 215 -12.59 -2.88 3.88
C GLU A 215 -12.68 -3.82 2.67
N SER A 216 -11.60 -3.96 1.92
CA SER A 216 -11.50 -4.86 0.78
C SER A 216 -10.05 -5.30 0.57
N PHE A 217 -9.86 -6.48 0.00
CA PHE A 217 -8.58 -6.91 -0.55
C PHE A 217 -8.73 -7.27 -2.02
N TYR A 218 -7.63 -7.18 -2.76
CA TYR A 218 -7.61 -7.41 -4.19
C TYR A 218 -6.46 -8.29 -4.59
N GLU A 219 -6.73 -9.12 -5.59
CA GLU A 219 -5.84 -10.18 -6.03
C GLU A 219 -5.71 -10.18 -7.55
N ASN A 220 -4.58 -10.65 -8.04
CA ASN A 220 -4.35 -10.89 -9.46
C ASN A 220 -4.49 -12.39 -9.70
N VAL A 221 -5.44 -12.77 -10.55
CA VAL A 221 -5.67 -14.17 -10.95
C VAL A 221 -5.48 -14.30 -12.46
N ASP A 222 -5.30 -15.53 -12.95
CA ASP A 222 -5.28 -15.83 -14.38
C ASP A 222 -6.63 -15.45 -15.01
N ASP A 223 -6.60 -14.82 -16.19
CA ASP A 223 -7.80 -14.44 -16.94
C ASP A 223 -8.36 -15.59 -17.82
N GLY A 224 -7.73 -16.77 -17.78
CA GLY A 224 -8.03 -17.94 -18.59
C GLY A 224 -7.45 -17.87 -20.01
N ARG A 225 -6.68 -16.82 -20.34
CA ARG A 225 -6.12 -16.55 -21.67
C ARG A 225 -4.61 -16.32 -21.62
N GLY A 226 -3.97 -16.66 -20.51
CA GLY A 226 -2.54 -16.43 -20.27
C GLY A 226 -2.20 -14.99 -19.88
N GLY A 227 -3.22 -14.18 -19.53
CA GLY A 227 -3.08 -12.86 -18.94
C GLY A 227 -3.42 -12.88 -17.45
N SER A 228 -3.57 -11.70 -16.87
CA SER A 228 -3.96 -11.54 -15.47
C SER A 228 -5.07 -10.50 -15.34
N LYS A 229 -6.05 -10.80 -14.48
CA LYS A 229 -7.13 -9.88 -14.11
C LYS A 229 -7.09 -9.60 -12.61
N LYS A 230 -7.38 -8.36 -12.24
CA LYS A 230 -7.55 -7.94 -10.84
C LYS A 230 -8.97 -8.25 -10.37
N ILE A 231 -9.11 -8.94 -9.25
CA ILE A 231 -10.39 -9.24 -8.60
C ILE A 231 -10.45 -8.56 -7.22
N GLN A 232 -11.66 -8.22 -6.77
CA GLN A 232 -11.91 -7.56 -5.48
C GLN A 232 -12.79 -8.41 -4.58
N PHE A 233 -12.36 -8.60 -3.35
CA PHE A 233 -13.11 -9.27 -2.28
C PHE A 233 -13.42 -8.32 -1.14
N ARG A 234 -14.61 -8.45 -0.57
CA ARG A 234 -15.02 -7.81 0.70
C ARG A 234 -15.92 -8.76 1.50
N PRO A 235 -15.95 -8.70 2.84
CA PRO A 235 -16.97 -9.40 3.61
C PRO A 235 -18.38 -9.01 3.12
N ARG A 236 -19.24 -9.99 2.82
CA ARG A 236 -20.63 -9.74 2.38
C ARG A 236 -21.42 -8.90 3.39
N THR A 237 -21.08 -9.04 4.66
CA THR A 237 -21.65 -8.29 5.79
C THR A 237 -21.24 -6.81 5.77
N GLY A 238 -20.22 -6.44 5.01
CA GLY A 238 -19.64 -5.10 5.02
C GLY A 238 -18.83 -4.79 6.28
N GLU A 239 -18.46 -5.80 7.06
CA GLU A 239 -17.65 -5.61 8.26
C GLU A 239 -16.18 -5.30 7.92
N THR A 240 -15.55 -4.43 8.70
CA THR A 240 -14.11 -4.17 8.61
C THR A 240 -13.33 -5.43 8.97
N MET A 241 -12.28 -5.73 8.20
CA MET A 241 -11.35 -6.82 8.45
C MET A 241 -10.21 -6.38 9.37
N TYR A 242 -9.88 -7.25 10.32
CA TYR A 242 -8.80 -7.06 11.30
C TYR A 242 -7.62 -7.93 10.88
N ILE A 243 -6.74 -7.39 10.03
CA ILE A 243 -5.70 -8.16 9.38
C ILE A 243 -4.48 -8.27 10.28
N ALA A 244 -4.20 -9.49 10.75
CA ALA A 244 -2.98 -9.79 11.51
C ALA A 244 -1.73 -9.56 10.63
N CYS A 245 -0.78 -8.80 11.14
CA CYS A 245 0.45 -8.41 10.45
C CYS A 245 1.69 -8.63 11.32
N LEU A 246 2.84 -8.79 10.67
CA LEU A 246 4.15 -8.68 11.31
C LEU A 246 4.82 -7.39 10.84
N TYR A 247 5.57 -6.73 11.70
CA TYR A 247 6.37 -5.55 11.33
C TYR A 247 7.85 -5.73 11.66
N SER A 248 8.70 -4.93 11.02
CA SER A 248 10.12 -4.82 11.32
C SER A 248 10.57 -3.36 11.24
N HIS A 249 11.34 -2.94 12.24
CA HIS A 249 12.16 -1.74 12.18
C HIS A 249 13.56 -2.15 11.71
N TRP A 250 13.84 -1.83 10.45
CA TRP A 250 15.11 -2.12 9.82
C TRP A 250 16.02 -0.90 9.89
N VAL A 251 17.23 -1.09 10.41
CA VAL A 251 18.30 -0.09 10.43
C VAL A 251 19.36 -0.57 9.44
N ASP A 252 19.85 0.32 8.57
CA ASP A 252 20.90 -0.05 7.63
C ASP A 252 22.20 -0.38 8.38
N PRO A 253 22.72 -1.62 8.29
CA PRO A 253 23.99 -1.98 8.92
C PRO A 253 25.18 -1.12 8.44
N LYS A 254 25.06 -0.49 7.26
CA LYS A 254 26.09 0.38 6.69
C LYS A 254 25.84 1.88 6.93
N GLY A 255 24.69 2.25 7.48
CA GLY A 255 24.29 3.64 7.71
C GLY A 255 24.18 4.50 6.43
N GLN A 256 23.93 3.88 5.28
CA GLN A 256 23.80 4.55 3.98
C GLN A 256 22.34 4.87 3.66
N GLU A 257 21.43 3.97 4.02
CA GLU A 257 19.99 4.14 3.87
C GLU A 257 19.35 4.55 5.21
N PRO A 258 18.26 5.35 5.17
CA PRO A 258 17.50 5.66 6.37
C PRO A 258 16.83 4.41 6.93
N ASP A 259 16.55 4.45 8.23
CA ASP A 259 15.71 3.46 8.90
C ASP A 259 14.38 3.27 8.18
N LEU A 260 13.87 2.04 8.25
CA LEU A 260 12.65 1.64 7.58
C LEU A 260 11.74 0.87 8.52
N TRP A 261 10.55 1.43 8.76
CA TRP A 261 9.42 0.70 9.32
C TRP A 261 8.62 0.06 8.20
N SER A 262 8.50 -1.27 8.24
CA SER A 262 7.80 -2.01 7.19
C SER A 262 7.04 -3.20 7.77
N PHE A 263 6.01 -3.65 7.06
CA PHE A 263 5.12 -4.70 7.55
C PHE A 263 4.67 -5.65 6.44
N ALA A 264 4.16 -6.81 6.87
CA ALA A 264 3.61 -7.86 6.03
C ALA A 264 2.29 -8.37 6.62
N ALA A 265 1.29 -8.58 5.76
CA ALA A 265 0.02 -9.19 6.15
C ALA A 265 0.20 -10.71 6.26
N ILE A 266 -0.31 -11.31 7.34
CA ILE A 266 -0.28 -12.75 7.51
C ILE A 266 -1.36 -13.38 6.62
N THR A 267 -1.01 -14.45 5.91
CA THR A 267 -1.93 -15.16 5.01
C THR A 267 -1.97 -16.64 5.34
N ASP A 268 -3.14 -17.25 5.17
CA ASP A 268 -3.39 -18.67 5.35
C ASP A 268 -3.98 -19.30 4.07
N GLU A 269 -4.33 -20.59 4.14
CA GLU A 269 -5.16 -21.27 3.13
C GLU A 269 -6.38 -20.42 2.75
N PRO A 270 -6.80 -20.46 1.48
CA PRO A 270 -7.83 -19.57 0.98
C PRO A 270 -9.21 -19.97 1.51
N GLU A 271 -10.09 -18.98 1.73
CA GLU A 271 -11.52 -19.27 1.88
C GLU A 271 -12.08 -19.89 0.58
N PRO A 272 -13.15 -20.72 0.66
CA PRO A 272 -13.66 -21.47 -0.48
C PRO A 272 -13.95 -20.63 -1.73
N GLU A 273 -14.55 -19.45 -1.55
CA GLU A 273 -14.89 -18.53 -2.64
C GLU A 273 -13.68 -17.79 -3.22
N VAL A 274 -12.63 -17.58 -2.42
CA VAL A 274 -11.36 -17.02 -2.89
C VAL A 274 -10.62 -18.06 -3.73
N ALA A 275 -10.61 -19.32 -3.29
CA ALA A 275 -10.08 -20.45 -4.05
C ALA A 275 -10.83 -20.65 -5.37
N ALA A 276 -12.17 -20.57 -5.34
CA ALA A 276 -13.01 -20.70 -6.53
C ALA A 276 -12.74 -19.62 -7.59
N ALA A 277 -12.28 -18.43 -7.17
CA ALA A 277 -11.87 -17.37 -8.08
C ALA A 277 -10.44 -17.53 -8.64
N GLY A 278 -9.73 -18.59 -8.24
CA GLY A 278 -8.39 -18.92 -8.73
C GLY A 278 -7.24 -18.38 -7.88
N HIS A 279 -7.50 -17.96 -6.64
CA HIS A 279 -6.44 -17.49 -5.73
C HIS A 279 -6.12 -18.47 -4.62
N ASP A 280 -4.86 -18.51 -4.19
CA ASP A 280 -4.32 -19.59 -3.37
C ASP A 280 -4.17 -19.25 -1.88
N ARG A 281 -4.47 -18.03 -1.45
CA ARG A 281 -4.38 -17.62 -0.04
C ARG A 281 -5.41 -16.56 0.31
N THR A 282 -5.75 -16.48 1.59
CA THR A 282 -6.53 -15.38 2.15
C THR A 282 -5.78 -14.77 3.34
N ILE A 283 -6.00 -13.48 3.59
CA ILE A 283 -5.54 -12.79 4.80
C ILE A 283 -6.06 -13.46 6.08
N ILE A 284 -5.30 -13.40 7.17
CA ILE A 284 -5.82 -13.78 8.49
C ILE A 284 -6.60 -12.58 9.08
N ASN A 285 -7.94 -12.66 8.96
CA ASN A 285 -8.89 -11.73 9.56
C ASN A 285 -9.25 -12.19 10.99
N ILE A 286 -8.54 -11.68 12.00
CA ILE A 286 -8.78 -12.06 13.41
C ILE A 286 -10.09 -11.44 13.93
N LYS A 287 -10.61 -11.96 15.04
CA LYS A 287 -11.72 -11.31 15.73
C LYS A 287 -11.23 -10.09 16.54
N PRO A 288 -12.04 -9.03 16.71
CA PRO A 288 -11.69 -7.84 17.50
C PRO A 288 -11.29 -8.17 18.93
N GLU A 289 -11.94 -9.16 19.56
CA GLU A 289 -11.60 -9.61 20.90
C GLU A 289 -10.17 -10.21 21.01
N HIS A 290 -9.58 -10.63 19.89
CA HIS A 290 -8.20 -11.13 19.84
C HIS A 290 -7.16 -10.02 19.60
N VAL A 291 -7.55 -8.77 19.39
CA VAL A 291 -6.59 -7.68 19.04
C VAL A 291 -5.56 -7.46 20.13
N ASP A 292 -5.98 -7.31 21.38
CA ASP A 292 -5.05 -7.09 22.50
C ASP A 292 -4.15 -8.30 22.70
N ALA A 293 -4.72 -9.49 22.50
CA ALA A 293 -3.98 -10.73 22.56
C ALA A 293 -2.89 -10.81 21.47
N TRP A 294 -3.26 -10.47 20.25
CA TRP A 294 -2.38 -10.47 19.09
C TRP A 294 -1.24 -9.45 19.20
N LEU A 295 -1.52 -8.24 19.69
CA LEU A 295 -0.56 -7.15 19.82
C LEU A 295 0.38 -7.28 21.03
N THR A 296 0.17 -8.28 21.90
CA THR A 296 1.03 -8.57 23.07
C THR A 296 1.70 -9.95 22.97
N PRO A 297 2.49 -10.23 21.91
CA PRO A 297 2.96 -11.59 21.65
C PRO A 297 4.05 -12.08 22.61
N LYS A 298 4.79 -11.17 23.24
CA LYS A 298 5.93 -11.50 24.07
C LYS A 298 5.52 -12.35 25.27
N GLY A 299 6.12 -13.54 25.38
CA GLY A 299 5.86 -14.49 26.47
C GLY A 299 4.74 -15.49 26.20
N ARG A 300 4.06 -15.39 25.05
CA ARG A 300 3.09 -16.39 24.60
C ARG A 300 3.79 -17.53 23.86
N SER A 301 3.26 -18.73 23.96
CA SER A 301 3.72 -19.87 23.17
C SER A 301 3.28 -19.76 21.71
N ASP A 302 3.92 -20.53 20.82
CA ASP A 302 3.49 -20.63 19.43
C ASP A 302 2.04 -21.12 19.34
N GLU A 303 1.65 -22.08 20.19
CA GLU A 303 0.30 -22.62 20.26
C GLU A 303 -0.74 -21.55 20.64
N GLU A 304 -0.45 -20.70 21.63
CA GLU A 304 -1.33 -19.61 22.03
C GLU A 304 -1.53 -18.58 20.91
N LEU A 305 -0.47 -18.29 20.15
CA LEU A 305 -0.55 -17.38 19.00
C LEU A 305 -1.30 -18.01 17.81
N PHE A 306 -1.09 -19.30 17.54
CA PHE A 306 -1.82 -20.01 16.50
C PHE A 306 -3.30 -20.18 16.85
N ALA A 307 -3.66 -20.33 18.12
CA ALA A 307 -5.05 -20.41 18.56
C ALA A 307 -5.86 -19.15 18.18
N ILE A 308 -5.24 -17.97 18.14
CA ILE A 308 -5.86 -16.74 17.64
C ILE A 308 -6.25 -16.87 16.16
N PHE A 309 -5.41 -17.52 15.36
CA PHE A 309 -5.64 -17.72 13.93
C PHE A 309 -6.62 -18.85 13.62
N ASP A 310 -6.70 -19.84 14.50
CA ASP A 310 -7.68 -20.92 14.41
C ASP A 310 -9.08 -20.46 14.81
N ASP A 311 -9.17 -19.49 15.73
CA ASP A 311 -10.41 -18.80 16.09
C ASP A 311 -10.61 -17.47 15.32
N ARG A 312 -10.14 -17.42 14.07
CA ARG A 312 -10.31 -16.24 13.21
C ARG A 312 -11.74 -16.10 12.69
N ARG A 313 -12.03 -14.98 12.02
CA ARG A 313 -13.30 -14.79 11.31
C ARG A 313 -13.26 -15.49 9.96
N HIS A 314 -14.39 -16.10 9.60
CA HIS A 314 -14.64 -16.72 8.29
C HIS A 314 -15.90 -16.10 7.64
N PRO A 315 -15.92 -14.78 7.35
CA PRO A 315 -17.02 -14.20 6.61
C PRO A 315 -17.00 -14.74 5.18
N PHE A 316 -18.15 -14.78 4.52
CA PHE A 316 -18.18 -14.99 3.08
C PHE A 316 -17.65 -13.73 2.38
N TYR A 317 -16.56 -13.85 1.62
CA TYR A 317 -15.98 -12.77 0.84
C TYR A 317 -16.67 -12.66 -0.53
N GLU A 318 -17.53 -11.65 -0.69
CA GLU A 318 -18.18 -11.37 -1.96
C GLU A 318 -17.18 -10.85 -3.00
N LEU A 319 -17.18 -11.48 -4.18
CA LEU A 319 -16.49 -10.97 -5.37
C LEU A 319 -17.28 -9.77 -5.92
N VAL A 320 -16.79 -8.55 -5.67
CA VAL A 320 -17.52 -7.30 -5.97
C VAL A 320 -17.35 -6.86 -7.41
N LYS A 321 -16.17 -7.13 -7.98
CA LYS A 321 -15.82 -6.78 -9.35
C LYS A 321 -14.92 -7.85 -9.94
N GLU A 322 -15.35 -8.42 -11.05
CA GLU A 322 -14.42 -8.93 -12.05
C GLU A 322 -13.95 -7.71 -12.86
N ALA A 323 -12.65 -7.43 -12.89
CA ALA A 323 -12.16 -6.43 -13.84
C ALA A 323 -12.51 -6.90 -15.26
N ALA A 324 -13.18 -6.01 -16.01
CA ALA A 324 -13.51 -6.20 -17.42
C ALA A 324 -12.27 -6.23 -18.32
#